data_AF-A0A8B8II83-F1
#
_entry.id   AF-A0A8B8II83-F1
#
_cell.length_a   1.000
_cell.length_b   1.000
_cell.length_c   1.000
_cell.angle_alpha   90.00
_cell.angle_beta   90.00
_cell.angle_gamma   90.00
#
_symmetry.space_group_name_H-M   'P 1'
#
loop_
_entity.id
_entity.type
_entity.pdbx_description
1 polymer ?
#
loop_
_entity_poly.entity_id
_entity_poly.type
_entity_poly.pdbx_seq_one_letter_code
_entity_poly.pdbx_strand_id
1 'polypeptide(L)'
;MRSIRRLELRSCALRTANIMRLAVVLALSFLTPGECDLLRDSVHVTSAAARPNNELWCYKCRADDPEDKCADLRHNNSALIHKCHNERRVCMVKRFSYTTSTENSTTALKMWALERNCTKHCEPGCIVIGERTKLYACTSCCTTSLCNYGSGAEKQSFHLIVSVLIFILCVILCH
;
A
#
# COMPACT_ATOMS: atom_id res chain seq x y z
N MET A 1 3.21 -35.47 43.54
CA MET A 1 3.44 -34.33 42.61
C MET A 1 3.53 -34.67 41.10
N ARG A 2 3.32 -35.92 40.63
CA ARG A 2 3.38 -36.26 39.18
C ARG A 2 2.03 -36.27 38.43
N SER A 3 0.89 -36.21 39.13
CA SER A 3 -0.44 -36.32 38.50
C SER A 3 -1.01 -34.98 38.01
N ILE A 4 -0.76 -33.88 38.71
CA ILE A 4 -1.33 -32.55 38.41
C ILE A 4 -0.72 -31.95 37.12
N ARG A 5 0.58 -32.15 36.86
CA ARG A 5 1.22 -31.70 35.60
C ARG A 5 0.67 -32.37 34.33
N ARG A 6 0.02 -33.53 34.46
CA ARG A 6 -0.53 -34.28 33.30
C ARG A 6 -1.94 -33.82 32.91
N LEU A 7 -2.70 -33.19 33.83
CA LEU A 7 -4.01 -32.59 33.53
C LEU A 7 -3.90 -31.21 32.86
N GLU A 8 -2.95 -30.37 33.29
CA GLU A 8 -2.67 -29.05 32.69
C GLU A 8 -2.22 -29.15 31.22
N LEU A 9 -1.38 -30.14 30.88
CA LEU A 9 -0.96 -30.38 29.48
C LEU A 9 -2.09 -30.81 28.55
N ARG A 10 -3.09 -31.56 29.06
CA ARG A 10 -4.27 -31.97 28.26
C ARG A 10 -5.24 -30.82 28.02
N SER A 11 -5.39 -29.92 29.00
CA SER A 11 -6.23 -28.71 28.88
C SER A 11 -5.66 -27.71 27.87
N CYS A 12 -4.33 -27.51 27.85
CA CYS A 12 -3.66 -26.60 26.91
C CYS A 12 -3.64 -27.15 25.47
N ALA A 13 -3.44 -28.45 25.28
CA ALA A 13 -3.52 -29.11 23.97
C ALA A 13 -4.94 -29.10 23.36
N LEU A 14 -5.98 -29.22 24.19
CA LEU A 14 -7.37 -29.17 23.73
C LEU A 14 -7.83 -27.74 23.40
N ARG A 15 -7.32 -26.74 24.14
CA ARG A 15 -7.55 -25.31 23.85
C ARG A 15 -6.82 -24.84 22.60
N THR A 16 -5.56 -25.24 22.39
CA THR A 16 -4.78 -24.92 21.18
C THR A 16 -5.36 -25.60 19.93
N ALA A 17 -5.83 -26.84 20.03
CA ALA A 17 -6.52 -27.52 18.91
C ALA A 17 -7.83 -26.82 18.53
N ASN A 18 -8.60 -26.34 19.52
CA ASN A 18 -9.85 -25.60 19.27
C ASN A 18 -9.59 -24.20 18.71
N ILE A 19 -8.54 -23.51 19.15
CA ILE A 19 -8.15 -22.19 18.61
C ILE A 19 -7.59 -22.32 17.19
N MET A 20 -6.77 -23.35 16.90
CA MET A 20 -6.31 -23.67 15.54
C MET A 20 -7.48 -24.03 14.62
N ARG A 21 -8.45 -24.83 15.08
CA ARG A 21 -9.65 -25.15 14.31
C ARG A 21 -10.50 -23.91 14.05
N LEU A 22 -10.66 -23.01 15.04
CA LEU A 22 -11.41 -21.77 14.87
C LEU A 22 -10.70 -20.82 13.90
N ALA A 23 -9.37 -20.69 13.99
CA ALA A 23 -8.57 -19.87 13.09
C ALA A 23 -8.55 -20.41 11.65
N VAL A 24 -8.52 -21.74 11.48
CA VAL A 24 -8.65 -22.39 10.16
C VAL A 24 -10.06 -22.21 9.59
N VAL A 25 -11.12 -22.31 10.41
CA VAL A 25 -12.51 -22.05 9.97
C VAL A 25 -12.71 -20.57 9.61
N LEU A 26 -12.15 -19.63 10.37
CA LEU A 26 -12.13 -18.21 10.05
C LEU A 26 -11.34 -17.95 8.75
N ALA A 27 -10.14 -18.52 8.61
CA ALA A 27 -9.35 -18.40 7.39
C ALA A 27 -10.05 -19.00 6.15
N LEU A 28 -10.73 -20.15 6.31
CA LEU A 28 -11.50 -20.79 5.24
C LEU A 28 -12.76 -20.00 4.86
N SER A 29 -13.39 -19.29 5.81
CA SER A 29 -14.51 -18.38 5.52
C SER A 29 -14.07 -17.09 4.83
N PHE A 30 -12.78 -16.72 4.91
CA PHE A 30 -12.19 -15.67 4.07
C PHE A 30 -11.72 -16.18 2.68
N LEU A 31 -11.65 -17.50 2.47
CA LEU A 31 -11.20 -18.13 1.21
C LEU A 31 -12.33 -18.56 0.28
N THR A 32 -13.59 -18.55 0.73
CA THR A 32 -14.75 -18.78 -0.13
C THR A 32 -15.26 -17.45 -0.69
N PRO A 33 -15.17 -17.20 -2.01
CA PRO A 33 -16.00 -16.17 -2.61
C PRO A 33 -17.46 -16.62 -2.46
N GLY A 34 -18.22 -15.91 -1.62
CA GLY A 34 -19.64 -16.15 -1.46
C GLY A 34 -20.41 -15.72 -2.70
N GLU A 35 -20.59 -16.64 -3.65
CA GLU A 35 -21.51 -16.46 -4.78
C GLU A 35 -22.95 -16.74 -4.26
N CYS A 36 -23.54 -15.76 -3.58
CA CYS A 36 -24.99 -15.75 -3.33
C CYS A 36 -25.67 -15.16 -4.57
N ASP A 37 -25.85 -15.96 -5.62
CA ASP A 37 -26.64 -15.58 -6.79
C ASP A 37 -28.09 -16.00 -6.61
N LEU A 38 -28.88 -15.12 -5.97
CA LEU A 38 -30.34 -15.23 -5.90
C LEU A 38 -30.97 -14.06 -6.65
N LEU A 39 -31.49 -14.37 -7.84
CA LEU A 39 -32.49 -13.63 -8.62
C LEU A 39 -32.26 -12.12 -8.70
N ARG A 40 -31.32 -11.71 -9.53
CA ARG A 40 -31.20 -10.32 -9.95
C ARG A 40 -32.03 -10.11 -11.22
N ASP A 41 -33.22 -9.54 -11.05
CA ASP A 41 -34.02 -8.96 -12.12
C ASP A 41 -33.12 -8.04 -12.96
N SER A 42 -32.87 -8.42 -14.22
CA SER A 42 -31.83 -7.81 -15.02
C SER A 42 -32.33 -6.47 -15.59
N VAL A 43 -32.33 -5.43 -14.75
CA VAL A 43 -32.34 -4.07 -15.25
C VAL A 43 -31.12 -3.91 -16.14
N HIS A 44 -31.34 -3.70 -17.44
CA HIS A 44 -30.28 -3.42 -18.40
C HIS A 44 -29.69 -2.03 -18.12
N VAL A 45 -28.88 -1.95 -17.06
CA VAL A 45 -28.03 -0.80 -16.80
C VAL A 45 -26.78 -0.98 -17.63
N THR A 46 -26.46 0.00 -18.47
CA THR A 46 -25.18 -0.02 -19.19
C THR A 46 -24.04 -0.09 -18.17
N SER A 47 -22.97 -0.81 -18.47
CA SER A 47 -21.82 -0.96 -17.56
C SER A 47 -21.20 0.39 -17.16
N ALA A 48 -21.52 1.48 -17.87
CA ALA A 48 -21.16 2.84 -17.52
C ALA A 48 -22.07 3.45 -16.43
N ALA A 49 -23.39 3.24 -16.49
CA ALA A 49 -24.35 3.77 -15.52
C ALA A 49 -24.38 2.98 -14.19
N ALA A 50 -23.95 1.72 -14.20
CA ALA A 50 -23.79 0.92 -12.98
C ALA A 50 -22.51 1.28 -12.18
N ARG A 51 -21.61 2.09 -12.75
CA ARG A 51 -20.36 2.45 -12.09
C ARG A 51 -20.62 3.53 -11.03
N PRO A 52 -20.20 3.31 -9.78
CA PRO A 52 -20.28 4.35 -8.76
C PRO A 52 -19.46 5.57 -9.17
N ASN A 53 -19.95 6.74 -8.76
CA ASN A 53 -19.30 8.02 -9.00
C ASN A 53 -17.88 8.04 -8.42
N ASN A 54 -16.97 8.70 -9.12
CA ASN A 54 -15.61 8.87 -8.63
C ASN A 54 -15.58 9.97 -7.56
N GLU A 55 -15.46 9.54 -6.31
CA GLU A 55 -15.36 10.42 -5.13
C GLU A 55 -13.94 10.53 -4.60
N LEU A 56 -12.95 10.03 -5.34
CA LEU A 56 -11.55 10.07 -4.94
C LEU A 56 -11.00 11.50 -5.04
N TRP A 57 -10.24 11.91 -4.03
CA TRP A 57 -9.47 13.16 -4.03
C TRP A 57 -7.99 12.86 -3.91
N CYS A 58 -7.16 13.54 -4.69
CA CYS A 58 -5.71 13.36 -4.64
C CYS A 58 -5.01 14.72 -4.66
N TYR A 59 -3.76 14.75 -4.21
CA TYR A 59 -2.88 15.86 -4.54
C TYR A 59 -2.57 15.85 -6.04
N LYS A 60 -2.60 17.02 -6.67
CA LYS A 60 -2.25 17.19 -8.08
C LYS A 60 -1.37 18.42 -8.27
N CYS A 61 -0.11 18.19 -8.62
CA CYS A 61 0.91 19.23 -8.72
C CYS A 61 2.18 18.69 -9.38
N ARG A 62 3.08 19.61 -9.77
CA ARG A 62 4.43 19.28 -10.23
C ARG A 62 5.43 20.20 -9.51
N ALA A 63 6.52 19.62 -9.05
CA ALA A 63 7.69 20.31 -8.53
C ALA A 63 8.90 19.91 -9.37
N ASP A 64 9.69 20.90 -9.80
CA ASP A 64 11.03 20.68 -10.36
C ASP A 64 12.13 21.01 -9.33
N ASP A 65 11.75 21.61 -8.20
CA ASP A 65 12.62 21.95 -7.08
C ASP A 65 12.20 21.23 -5.79
N PRO A 66 13.16 20.82 -4.94
CA PRO A 66 12.86 20.13 -3.69
C PRO A 66 12.20 20.99 -2.62
N GLU A 67 12.24 22.32 -2.76
CA GLU A 67 11.63 23.29 -1.83
C GLU A 67 10.22 23.70 -2.24
N ASP A 68 9.72 23.20 -3.37
CA ASP A 68 8.36 23.50 -3.83
C ASP A 68 7.30 22.90 -2.88
N LYS A 69 6.13 23.57 -2.78
CA LYS A 69 5.02 23.12 -1.93
C LYS A 69 4.48 21.74 -2.31
N CYS A 70 4.60 21.37 -3.58
CA CYS A 70 4.32 20.02 -4.03
C CYS A 70 5.38 19.07 -3.46
N ALA A 71 6.67 19.41 -3.49
CA ALA A 71 7.73 18.54 -2.97
C ALA A 71 7.53 18.17 -1.49
N ASP A 72 7.25 19.16 -0.64
CA ASP A 72 6.96 18.98 0.79
C ASP A 72 5.51 19.36 1.14
N LEU A 73 4.68 18.34 1.36
CA LEU A 73 3.27 18.52 1.67
C LEU A 73 2.97 18.86 3.15
N ARG A 74 3.98 19.12 3.99
CA ARG A 74 3.83 19.45 5.42
C ARG A 74 3.12 20.78 5.70
N HIS A 75 3.07 21.68 4.73
CA HIS A 75 2.43 22.99 4.85
C HIS A 75 0.94 22.99 4.43
N ASN A 76 0.29 24.15 4.47
CA ASN A 76 -1.10 24.28 4.00
C ASN A 76 -1.15 24.07 2.47
N ASN A 77 -1.60 22.88 2.07
CA ASN A 77 -1.60 22.41 0.68
C ASN A 77 -3.00 22.15 0.14
N SER A 78 -4.00 22.79 0.73
CA SER A 78 -5.40 22.71 0.31
C SER A 78 -5.60 23.06 -1.17
N ALA A 79 -4.82 24.01 -1.70
CA ALA A 79 -4.84 24.40 -3.11
C ALA A 79 -4.38 23.29 -4.07
N LEU A 80 -3.64 22.28 -3.58
CA LEU A 80 -3.14 21.17 -4.38
C LEU A 80 -4.08 19.96 -4.37
N ILE A 81 -5.19 20.04 -3.62
CA ILE A 81 -6.17 18.96 -3.49
C ILE A 81 -7.18 19.07 -4.63
N HIS A 82 -7.29 18.02 -5.43
CA HIS A 82 -8.21 17.97 -6.56
C HIS A 82 -9.07 16.71 -6.54
N LYS A 83 -10.35 16.86 -6.90
CA LYS A 83 -11.25 15.73 -7.13
C LYS A 83 -10.81 15.00 -8.40
N CYS A 84 -10.73 13.68 -8.33
CA CYS A 84 -10.51 12.87 -9.50
C CYS A 84 -11.81 12.72 -10.29
N HIS A 85 -11.70 12.84 -11.61
CA HIS A 85 -12.84 12.75 -12.52
C HIS A 85 -12.77 11.49 -13.38
N ASN A 86 -13.92 11.09 -13.91
CA ASN A 86 -14.06 9.98 -14.86
C ASN A 86 -13.50 8.68 -14.27
N GLU A 87 -12.77 7.91 -15.08
CA GLU A 87 -12.21 6.61 -14.73
C GLU A 87 -10.88 6.71 -13.95
N ARG A 88 -10.42 7.91 -13.57
CA ARG A 88 -9.15 8.09 -12.84
C ARG A 88 -9.32 7.79 -11.34
N ARG A 89 -9.27 6.52 -10.97
CA ARG A 89 -9.56 6.03 -9.61
C ARG A 89 -8.32 5.69 -8.79
N VAL A 90 -7.16 6.20 -9.18
CA VAL A 90 -5.89 5.94 -8.48
C VAL A 90 -5.14 7.26 -8.29
N CYS A 91 -4.69 7.54 -7.07
CA CYS A 91 -3.73 8.59 -6.81
C CYS A 91 -2.32 8.08 -7.13
N MET A 92 -1.53 8.92 -7.78
CA MET A 92 -0.18 8.60 -8.23
C MET A 92 0.81 9.64 -7.71
N VAL A 93 2.02 9.19 -7.40
CA VAL A 93 3.22 10.01 -7.25
C VAL A 93 4.30 9.47 -8.18
N LYS A 94 4.92 10.34 -8.97
CA LYS A 94 6.12 10.05 -9.77
C LYS A 94 7.26 10.92 -9.31
N ARG A 95 8.38 10.34 -8.92
CA ARG A 95 9.59 11.05 -8.50
C ARG A 95 10.76 10.69 -9.39
N PHE A 96 11.41 11.71 -9.90
CA PHE A 96 12.68 11.62 -10.63
C PHE A 96 13.79 12.13 -9.72
N SER A 97 14.79 11.29 -9.48
CA SER A 97 15.97 11.65 -8.67
C SER A 97 17.23 11.17 -9.37
N TYR A 98 18.39 11.75 -9.07
CA TYR A 98 19.64 11.33 -9.66
C TYR A 98 20.80 11.29 -8.67
N THR A 99 21.76 10.42 -8.95
CA THR A 99 23.09 10.42 -8.33
C THR A 99 24.14 10.49 -9.43
N THR A 100 25.28 11.10 -9.12
CA THR A 100 26.42 11.19 -10.02
C THR A 100 27.62 10.52 -9.36
N SER A 101 28.17 9.52 -10.01
CA SER A 101 29.34 8.77 -9.57
C SER A 101 30.57 9.25 -10.35
N THR A 102 31.59 9.65 -9.60
CA THR A 102 32.96 9.89 -10.07
C THR A 102 33.84 8.72 -9.62
N GLU A 103 35.10 8.67 -10.06
CA GLU A 103 36.03 7.59 -9.68
C GLU A 103 36.19 7.43 -8.15
N ASN A 104 36.06 8.53 -7.41
CA ASN A 104 36.36 8.56 -5.97
C ASN A 104 35.13 8.74 -5.09
N SER A 105 33.95 9.08 -5.64
CA SER A 105 32.75 9.34 -4.83
C SER A 105 31.46 9.26 -5.63
N THR A 106 30.35 8.95 -4.95
CA THR A 106 28.99 9.06 -5.48
C THR A 106 28.23 10.12 -4.72
N THR A 107 27.59 11.05 -5.43
CA THR A 107 26.79 12.11 -4.81
C THR A 107 25.54 11.56 -4.14
N ALA A 108 25.04 12.27 -3.13
CA ALA A 108 23.76 11.97 -2.52
C ALA A 108 22.63 12.05 -3.56
N LEU A 109 21.55 11.29 -3.33
CA LEU A 109 20.38 11.27 -4.20
C LEU A 109 19.69 12.64 -4.19
N LYS A 110 19.74 13.34 -5.34
CA LYS A 110 19.10 14.64 -5.52
C LYS A 110 17.77 14.48 -6.24
N MET A 111 16.74 15.18 -5.79
CA MET A 111 15.47 15.23 -6.52
C MET A 111 15.65 16.13 -7.76
N TRP A 112 15.11 15.68 -8.89
CA TRP A 112 15.03 16.46 -10.12
C TRP A 112 13.60 16.90 -10.43
N ALA A 113 12.62 16.02 -10.19
CA ALA A 113 11.22 16.37 -10.34
C ALA A 113 10.31 15.45 -9.51
N LEU A 114 9.12 15.95 -9.21
CA LEU A 114 8.05 15.22 -8.55
C LEU A 114 6.70 15.61 -9.14
N GLU A 115 5.91 14.63 -9.57
CA GLU A 115 4.56 14.82 -10.10
C GLU A 115 3.56 14.05 -9.23
N ARG A 116 2.45 14.69 -8.91
CA ARG A 116 1.28 14.06 -8.29
C ARG A 116 0.07 14.23 -9.17
N ASN A 117 -0.73 13.17 -9.32
CA ASN A 117 -1.91 13.23 -10.18
C ASN A 117 -2.93 12.13 -9.87
N CYS A 118 -4.14 12.29 -10.41
CA CYS A 118 -5.10 11.19 -10.55
C CYS A 118 -4.81 10.45 -11.87
N THR A 119 -4.80 9.12 -11.84
CA THR A 119 -4.62 8.28 -13.03
C THR A 119 -5.62 7.14 -13.08
N LYS A 120 -5.84 6.62 -14.29
CA LYS A 120 -6.61 5.37 -14.53
C LYS A 120 -5.70 4.15 -14.39
N HIS A 121 -4.47 4.26 -14.87
CA HIS A 121 -3.47 3.19 -14.86
C HIS A 121 -2.24 3.68 -14.08
N CYS A 122 -1.80 2.88 -13.12
CA CYS A 122 -0.67 3.19 -12.28
C CYS A 122 0.18 1.94 -12.08
N GLU A 123 1.43 2.01 -12.50
CA GLU A 123 2.41 0.93 -12.36
C GLU A 123 3.40 1.33 -11.27
N PRO A 124 3.30 0.75 -10.05
CA PRO A 124 4.23 1.06 -8.98
C PRO A 124 5.58 0.41 -9.28
N GLY A 125 6.67 1.11 -8.95
CA GLY A 125 8.02 0.60 -9.14
C GLY A 125 9.05 1.70 -9.38
N CYS A 126 10.32 1.31 -9.43
CA CYS A 126 11.42 2.22 -9.71
C CYS A 126 12.26 1.67 -10.85
N ILE A 127 12.50 2.49 -11.87
CA ILE A 127 13.48 2.20 -12.93
C ILE A 127 14.74 3.04 -12.68
N VAL A 128 15.90 2.43 -12.94
CA VAL A 128 17.20 3.10 -12.82
C VAL A 128 17.89 3.09 -14.17
N ILE A 129 18.30 4.26 -14.64
CA ILE A 129 18.85 4.46 -15.98
C ILE A 129 20.20 5.17 -15.86
N GLY A 130 21.18 4.70 -16.62
CA GLY A 130 22.50 5.33 -16.72
C GLY A 130 23.59 4.67 -15.86
N GLU A 131 24.85 4.88 -16.26
CA GLU A 131 26.03 4.28 -15.63
C GLU A 131 26.64 5.22 -14.57
N ARG A 132 27.26 6.34 -15.02
CA ARG A 132 27.87 7.36 -14.13
C ARG A 132 26.83 8.27 -13.51
N THR A 133 25.86 8.73 -14.28
CA THR A 133 24.70 9.47 -13.76
C THR A 133 23.52 8.52 -13.75
N LYS A 134 23.15 8.06 -12.55
CA LYS A 134 22.01 7.17 -12.35
C LYS A 134 20.76 8.02 -12.12
N LEU A 135 19.83 7.95 -13.05
CA LEU A 135 18.49 8.52 -12.94
C LEU A 135 17.55 7.45 -12.38
N TYR A 136 16.86 7.78 -11.30
CA TYR A 136 15.84 6.96 -10.64
C TYR A 136 14.48 7.57 -10.94
N ALA A 137 13.61 6.82 -11.63
CA ALA A 137 12.22 7.20 -11.83
C ALA A 137 11.33 6.22 -11.07
N CYS A 138 10.79 6.69 -9.94
CA CYS A 138 9.97 5.91 -9.03
C CYS A 138 8.50 6.35 -9.10
N THR A 139 7.60 5.38 -9.15
CA THR A 139 6.16 5.59 -9.13
C THR A 139 5.55 4.86 -7.93
N SER A 140 4.67 5.53 -7.19
CA SER A 140 3.81 4.91 -6.19
C SER A 140 2.34 5.19 -6.49
N CYS A 141 1.49 4.23 -6.09
CA CYS A 141 0.08 4.18 -6.43
C CYS A 141 -0.73 3.87 -5.17
N CYS A 142 -1.88 4.54 -4.99
CA CYS A 142 -2.79 4.28 -3.90
C CYS A 142 -4.23 4.70 -4.26
N THR A 143 -5.23 4.16 -3.57
CA THR A 143 -6.65 4.28 -3.95
C THR A 143 -7.52 4.98 -2.92
N THR A 144 -6.95 5.45 -1.81
CA THR A 144 -7.65 6.22 -0.78
C THR A 144 -7.47 7.72 -0.98
N SER A 145 -8.41 8.54 -0.50
CA SER A 145 -8.31 9.98 -0.69
C SER A 145 -7.07 10.56 0.02
N LEU A 146 -6.38 11.47 -0.67
CA LEU A 146 -5.18 12.19 -0.21
C LEU A 146 -3.99 11.29 0.16
N CYS A 147 -3.97 10.03 -0.27
CA CYS A 147 -2.92 9.07 0.08
C CYS A 147 -1.57 9.34 -0.61
N ASN A 148 -1.57 10.11 -1.70
CA ASN A 148 -0.37 10.38 -2.48
C ASN A 148 0.50 11.50 -1.90
N TYR A 149 0.58 11.61 -0.57
CA TYR A 149 1.41 12.61 0.10
C TYR A 149 2.90 12.25 0.10
N GLY A 150 3.22 10.94 0.07
CA GLY A 150 4.59 10.43 0.07
C GLY A 150 5.40 10.83 -1.17
N SER A 151 6.70 10.52 -1.14
CA SER A 151 7.65 10.94 -2.19
C SER A 151 7.86 9.87 -3.29
N GLY A 152 7.04 8.82 -3.34
CA GLY A 152 7.17 7.74 -4.33
C GLY A 152 8.37 6.81 -4.15
N ALA A 153 9.24 7.07 -3.15
CA ALA A 153 10.46 6.30 -2.87
C ALA A 153 10.27 5.18 -1.82
N GLU A 154 9.07 5.03 -1.26
CA GLU A 154 8.83 4.07 -0.19
C GLU A 154 8.79 2.64 -0.73
N LYS A 155 9.82 1.87 -0.38
CA LYS A 155 9.81 0.42 -0.51
C LYS A 155 8.80 -0.14 0.49
N GLN A 156 7.81 -0.84 -0.04
CA GLN A 156 6.70 -1.49 0.66
C GLN A 156 7.16 -2.69 1.52
N SER A 157 8.28 -2.56 2.24
CA SER A 157 8.96 -3.66 2.94
C SER A 157 8.64 -3.74 4.44
N PHE A 158 8.08 -2.68 5.03
CA PHE A 158 7.83 -2.63 6.48
C PHE A 158 6.59 -3.43 6.93
N HIS A 159 5.57 -3.58 6.07
CA HIS A 159 4.32 -4.22 6.46
C HIS A 159 4.45 -5.75 6.68
N LEU A 160 5.30 -6.40 5.89
CA LEU A 160 5.60 -7.83 6.01
C LEU A 160 6.42 -8.14 7.27
N ILE A 161 7.40 -7.29 7.60
CA ILE A 161 8.27 -7.48 8.76
C ILE A 161 7.48 -7.31 10.07
N VAL A 162 6.62 -6.30 10.15
CA VAL A 162 5.75 -6.08 11.32
C VAL A 162 4.77 -7.25 11.51
N SER A 163 4.17 -7.77 10.44
CA SER A 163 3.27 -8.92 10.51
C SER A 163 3.97 -10.19 11.02
N VAL A 164 5.20 -10.46 10.56
CA VAL A 164 6.00 -11.60 11.03
C VAL A 164 6.42 -11.45 12.49
N LEU A 165 6.81 -10.25 12.93
CA LEU A 165 7.19 -10.00 14.32
C LEU A 165 6.01 -10.16 15.27
N ILE A 166 4.82 -9.69 14.89
CA ILE A 166 3.58 -9.89 15.67
C ILE A 166 3.26 -11.38 15.79
N PHE A 167 3.38 -12.14 14.70
CA PHE A 167 3.15 -13.58 14.70
C PHE A 167 4.11 -14.33 15.64
N ILE A 168 5.40 -14.00 15.59
CA ILE A 168 6.41 -14.60 16.47
C ILE A 168 6.14 -14.25 17.94
N LEU A 169 5.78 -13.01 18.24
CA LEU A 169 5.48 -12.57 19.61
C LEU A 169 4.26 -13.31 20.17
N CYS A 170 3.21 -13.49 19.37
CA CYS A 170 2.03 -14.27 19.74
C CYS A 170 2.37 -15.74 20.04
N VAL A 171 3.29 -16.35 19.29
CA VAL A 171 3.72 -17.74 19.53
C VAL A 171 4.53 -17.86 20.83
N ILE A 172 5.43 -16.93 21.11
CA ILE A 172 6.26 -16.93 22.32
C ILE A 172 5.44 -16.67 23.58
N LEU A 173 4.48 -15.75 23.53
CA LEU A 173 3.58 -15.45 24.66
C LEU A 173 2.55 -16.56 24.95
N CYS A 174 2.41 -17.54 24.04
CA CYS A 174 1.50 -18.68 24.17
C CYS A 174 2.20 -19.99 24.57
N HIS A 175 3.52 -19.97 24.76
CA HIS A 175 4.33 -21.09 25.27
C HIS A 175 4.65 -20.90 26.76
#